data_AF-A0A927GQI2-F1
#
_entry.id   AF-A0A927GQI2-F1
#
_cell.length_a   1.000
_cell.length_b   1.000
_cell.length_c   1.000
_cell.angle_alpha   90.00
_cell.angle_beta   90.00
_cell.angle_gamma   90.00
#
_symmetry.space_group_name_H-M   'P 1'
#
loop_
_entity.id
_entity.type
_entity.pdbx_description
1 polymer ?
#
loop_
_entity_poly.entity_id
_entity_poly.type
_entity_poly.pdbx_seq_one_letter_code
_entity_poly.pdbx_strand_id
1 'polypeptide(L)'
;MKVSQTKRSFGKVVVTLGLVMALLVASASLTHHNVSASSDAYDLLREAWKERLTGGAGYNASDPDIAQVIAAQDDLADDYYTSYHAPTPSESYLWADQSDGTIFEAEASYRRLLTMAHAYANPYSSISATTKAAMQDAIVEGMEFLIDEWYNASVSQNEQWFKFEIGVPKAIISLSVLMYDNLIQLGKSALIEDHMDAILHFSPDPADSRSATRTPRPGYMTGANLMDKCLNHILVGVLLKDGSLIDVANDRIVDIFDYTTSGDGFYKDGSFIQHNAVPYTGTYGLVLMSALPAYLSLLDGTEWELNDPNADHLYDWVYDSYEPVLVRGAIMDYVRGRAISRMKSQNLHSGRALLQALVEISTFAPPADAAYFKGIVKRWANTDIYDDFYSKESSFAQPSLIVRGTLD
;
A
#
# COMPACT_ATOMS: atom_id res chain seq x y z
N MET A 1 -27.33 14.82 -29.34
CA MET A 1 -26.31 15.82 -29.71
C MET A 1 -24.97 15.12 -29.51
N LYS A 2 -24.31 14.71 -30.60
CA LYS A 2 -23.07 13.91 -30.55
C LYS A 2 -21.90 14.80 -30.15
N VAL A 3 -21.31 14.56 -28.98
CA VAL A 3 -20.02 15.14 -28.59
C VAL A 3 -18.95 14.12 -28.96
N SER A 4 -17.98 14.54 -29.76
CA SER A 4 -16.89 13.70 -30.25
C SER A 4 -15.92 13.38 -29.13
N GLN A 5 -15.65 12.09 -28.90
CA GLN A 5 -14.50 11.65 -28.10
C GLN A 5 -13.23 11.91 -28.91
N THR A 6 -12.41 12.84 -28.42
CA THR A 6 -11.03 13.03 -28.88
C THR A 6 -10.16 12.01 -28.14
N LYS A 7 -9.60 11.05 -28.87
CA LYS A 7 -8.59 10.11 -28.34
C LYS A 7 -7.44 10.90 -27.73
N ARG A 8 -7.22 10.75 -26.42
CA ARG A 8 -5.97 11.15 -25.76
C ARG A 8 -5.05 9.95 -25.85
N SER A 9 -3.91 10.12 -26.50
CA SER A 9 -2.80 9.16 -26.46
C SER A 9 -1.64 9.85 -25.75
N PHE A 10 -0.86 9.10 -25.00
CA PHE A 10 0.46 9.49 -24.53
C PHE A 10 1.36 9.92 -25.72
N GLY A 11 1.35 11.21 -26.02
CA GLY A 11 2.14 11.81 -27.07
C GLY A 11 3.37 12.48 -26.47
N LYS A 12 4.51 11.77 -26.49
CA LYS A 12 5.83 12.39 -26.28
C LYS A 12 6.01 13.48 -27.34
N VAL A 13 6.00 14.74 -26.92
CA VAL A 13 6.41 15.86 -27.78
C VAL A 13 7.93 15.83 -27.87
N VAL A 14 8.47 15.29 -28.97
CA VAL A 14 9.86 15.48 -29.35
C VAL A 14 9.98 16.86 -30.01
N VAL A 15 10.44 17.85 -29.26
CA VAL A 15 10.92 19.12 -29.83
C VAL A 15 12.42 19.01 -30.07
N THR A 16 12.81 18.86 -31.33
CA THR A 16 14.19 19.04 -31.77
C THR A 16 14.45 20.53 -31.99
N LEU A 17 15.16 21.21 -31.09
CA LEU A 17 15.73 22.54 -31.37
C LEU A 17 17.09 22.76 -30.69
N GLY A 18 18.11 22.84 -31.55
CA GLY A 18 19.25 23.76 -31.54
C GLY A 18 19.90 24.18 -30.21
N LEU A 19 21.18 23.79 -30.07
CA LEU A 19 22.17 24.35 -29.14
C LEU A 19 22.08 25.88 -29.00
N VAL A 20 21.89 26.36 -27.76
CA VAL A 20 22.54 27.58 -27.25
C VAL A 20 22.91 27.32 -25.78
N MET A 21 24.20 27.30 -25.49
CA MET A 21 24.74 27.30 -24.11
C MET A 21 24.36 28.61 -23.41
N ALA A 22 23.74 28.50 -22.24
CA ALA A 22 23.84 29.51 -21.19
C ALA A 22 23.81 28.77 -19.83
N LEU A 23 24.96 28.73 -19.16
CA LEU A 23 25.07 28.25 -17.79
C LEU A 23 24.26 29.17 -16.86
N LEU A 24 23.20 28.63 -16.29
CA LEU A 24 22.58 29.12 -15.06
C LEU A 24 22.65 27.97 -14.06
N VAL A 25 23.59 28.08 -13.13
CA VAL A 25 23.72 27.19 -11.99
C VAL A 25 22.54 27.48 -11.05
N ALA A 26 21.47 26.72 -11.20
CA ALA A 26 20.47 26.56 -10.15
C ALA A 26 20.96 25.43 -9.26
N SER A 27 21.45 25.78 -8.07
CA SER A 27 21.79 24.86 -7.00
C SER A 27 20.51 24.18 -6.50
N ALA A 28 20.17 23.03 -7.09
CA ALA A 28 19.33 22.04 -6.45
C ALA A 28 20.18 21.38 -5.36
N SER A 29 19.75 21.52 -4.11
CA SER A 29 20.33 20.81 -2.97
C SER A 29 20.04 19.32 -3.11
N LEU A 30 20.86 18.62 -3.89
CA LEU A 30 21.03 17.18 -3.77
C LEU A 30 21.67 16.93 -2.40
N THR A 31 20.87 16.51 -1.44
CA THR A 31 21.39 15.93 -0.20
C THR A 31 22.20 14.71 -0.59
N HIS A 32 23.52 14.81 -0.39
CA HIS A 32 24.44 13.68 -0.52
C HIS A 32 23.99 12.57 0.42
N HIS A 33 23.30 11.58 -0.14
CA HIS A 33 23.13 10.29 0.51
C HIS A 33 24.53 9.68 0.60
N ASN A 34 24.92 9.26 1.80
CA ASN A 34 26.09 8.41 1.97
C ASN A 34 25.78 7.06 1.31
N VAL A 35 26.04 6.96 0.00
CA VAL A 35 25.92 5.71 -0.77
C VAL A 35 27.00 4.76 -0.28
N SER A 36 26.62 3.87 0.65
CA SER A 36 27.34 2.64 0.93
C SER A 36 27.04 1.64 -0.20
N ALA A 37 28.06 0.98 -0.76
CA ALA A 37 28.05 -0.09 -1.78
C ALA A 37 26.91 -0.03 -2.82
N SER A 38 27.22 0.34 -4.09
CA SER A 38 26.26 0.69 -5.15
C SER A 38 24.89 0.01 -5.04
N SER A 39 23.89 0.77 -4.57
CA SER A 39 22.49 0.35 -4.53
C SER A 39 22.04 -0.12 -5.92
N ASP A 40 21.50 -1.34 -5.99
CA ASP A 40 20.88 -1.81 -7.23
C ASP A 40 19.45 -1.27 -7.40
N ALA A 41 18.79 -1.60 -8.52
CA ALA A 41 17.43 -1.13 -8.80
C ALA A 41 16.42 -1.60 -7.74
N TYR A 42 16.59 -2.79 -7.16
CA TYR A 42 15.72 -3.31 -6.11
C TYR A 42 15.91 -2.54 -4.80
N ASP A 43 17.14 -2.18 -4.43
CA ASP A 43 17.40 -1.34 -3.26
C ASP A 43 16.72 0.03 -3.39
N LEU A 44 16.72 0.63 -4.59
CA LEU A 44 16.03 1.90 -4.85
C LEU A 44 14.51 1.76 -4.70
N LEU A 45 13.91 0.70 -5.25
CA LEU A 45 12.48 0.41 -5.10
C LEU A 45 12.10 0.16 -3.63
N ARG A 46 12.91 -0.60 -2.90
CA ARG A 46 12.71 -0.86 -1.48
C ARG A 46 12.76 0.43 -0.67
N GLU A 47 13.76 1.28 -0.89
CA GLU A 47 13.87 2.57 -0.19
C GLU A 47 12.72 3.50 -0.56
N ALA A 48 12.26 3.55 -1.82
CA ALA A 48 11.06 4.30 -2.18
C ALA A 48 9.80 3.81 -1.44
N TRP A 49 9.66 2.49 -1.26
CA TRP A 49 8.56 1.93 -0.46
C TRP A 49 8.71 2.23 1.04
N LYS A 50 9.94 2.15 1.59
CA LYS A 50 10.25 2.52 2.97
C LYS A 50 9.98 3.99 3.23
N GLU A 51 10.35 4.85 2.28
CA GLU A 51 9.96 6.25 2.27
C GLU A 51 8.46 6.33 2.28
N ARG A 52 7.70 5.75 1.36
CA ARG A 52 6.22 5.75 1.43
C ARG A 52 5.64 5.35 2.81
N LEU A 53 6.22 4.36 3.49
CA LEU A 53 5.79 3.87 4.80
C LEU A 53 6.11 4.82 5.97
N THR A 54 7.16 5.63 5.85
CA THR A 54 7.64 6.57 6.90
C THR A 54 7.47 8.05 6.52
N GLY A 55 7.11 8.26 5.25
CA GLY A 55 7.32 9.37 4.31
C GLY A 55 8.61 10.17 4.32
N GLY A 56 9.70 9.53 4.74
CA GLY A 56 11.04 9.94 4.36
C GLY A 56 11.46 11.34 4.82
N ALA A 57 12.48 11.90 4.15
CA ALA A 57 13.08 13.18 4.52
C ALA A 57 12.23 14.41 4.12
N GLY A 58 11.15 14.21 3.36
CA GLY A 58 10.29 15.28 2.87
C GLY A 58 9.32 15.84 3.91
N TYR A 59 9.20 15.20 5.08
CA TYR A 59 8.25 15.62 6.10
C TYR A 59 8.77 16.69 7.06
N ASN A 60 7.91 17.66 7.33
CA ASN A 60 8.11 18.62 8.39
C ASN A 60 7.54 18.07 9.71
N ALA A 61 8.37 17.42 10.52
CA ALA A 61 7.95 16.91 11.83
C ALA A 61 7.51 18.00 12.84
N SER A 62 7.73 19.28 12.53
CA SER A 62 7.20 20.40 13.34
C SER A 62 5.77 20.80 12.93
N ASP A 63 5.23 20.22 11.87
CA ASP A 63 3.84 20.36 11.49
C ASP A 63 2.93 19.69 12.54
N PRO A 64 1.93 20.38 13.11
CA PRO A 64 1.12 19.83 14.21
C PRO A 64 0.37 18.53 13.85
N ASP A 65 -0.11 18.40 12.62
CA ASP A 65 -0.87 17.21 12.20
C ASP A 65 0.08 16.01 12.05
N ILE A 66 1.26 16.24 11.46
CA ILE A 66 2.31 15.21 11.34
C ILE A 66 2.82 14.80 12.73
N ALA A 67 3.13 15.78 13.60
CA ALA A 67 3.60 15.53 14.95
C ALA A 67 2.59 14.71 15.78
N GLN A 68 1.29 14.99 15.63
CA GLN A 68 0.24 14.23 16.29
C GLN A 68 0.16 12.78 15.79
N VAL A 69 0.32 12.54 14.49
CA VAL A 69 0.35 11.19 13.92
C VAL A 69 1.57 10.42 14.43
N ILE A 70 2.74 11.05 14.48
CA ILE A 70 3.97 10.42 15.01
C ILE A 70 3.79 10.08 16.49
N ALA A 71 3.29 11.01 17.31
CA ALA A 71 3.07 10.77 18.74
C ALA A 71 2.09 9.61 18.98
N ALA A 72 0.97 9.58 18.26
CA ALA A 72 0.00 8.48 18.39
C ALA A 72 0.58 7.12 17.95
N GLN A 73 1.49 7.12 16.99
CA GLN A 73 2.19 5.91 16.56
C GLN A 73 3.24 5.47 17.59
N ASP A 74 3.96 6.40 18.19
CA ASP A 74 4.92 6.14 19.27
C ASP A 74 4.21 5.55 20.50
N ASP A 75 3.10 6.16 20.93
CA ASP A 75 2.30 5.68 22.06
C ASP A 75 1.82 4.23 21.83
N LEU A 76 1.30 3.93 20.63
CA LEU A 76 0.82 2.60 20.30
C LEU A 76 1.95 1.57 20.18
N ALA A 77 3.12 1.97 19.66
CA ALA A 77 4.29 1.11 19.59
C ALA A 77 4.82 0.79 21.00
N ASP A 78 4.86 1.78 21.90
CA ASP A 78 5.26 1.60 23.30
C ASP A 78 4.29 0.69 24.06
N ASP A 79 2.98 0.83 23.84
CA ASP A 79 1.96 -0.07 24.39
C ASP A 79 2.17 -1.53 23.93
N TYR A 80 2.41 -1.75 22.63
CA TYR A 80 2.67 -3.09 22.11
C TYR A 80 3.99 -3.68 22.58
N TYR A 81 5.04 -2.87 22.69
CA TYR A 81 6.32 -3.33 23.22
C TYR A 81 6.24 -3.63 24.72
N THR A 82 5.56 -2.79 25.51
CA THR A 82 5.40 -3.00 26.96
C THR A 82 4.62 -4.27 27.27
N SER A 83 3.67 -4.64 26.40
CA SER A 83 2.89 -5.87 26.52
C SER A 83 3.47 -7.07 25.76
N TYR A 84 4.63 -6.90 25.10
CA TYR A 84 5.30 -7.97 24.38
C TYR A 84 5.80 -9.06 25.35
N HIS A 85 5.61 -10.30 24.94
CA HIS A 85 6.09 -11.48 25.63
C HIS A 85 7.02 -12.26 24.69
N ALA A 86 8.27 -12.47 25.12
CA ALA A 86 9.21 -13.30 24.38
C ALA A 86 8.70 -14.77 24.38
N PRO A 87 8.46 -15.38 23.20
CA PRO A 87 7.82 -16.69 23.13
C PRO A 87 8.70 -17.77 23.77
N THR A 88 8.05 -18.73 24.44
CA THR A 88 8.73 -19.88 25.06
C THR A 88 8.08 -21.19 24.63
N PRO A 89 8.73 -22.36 24.80
CA PRO A 89 8.11 -23.64 24.46
C PRO A 89 6.78 -23.93 25.17
N SER A 90 6.54 -23.33 26.35
CA SER A 90 5.27 -23.45 27.09
C SER A 90 4.27 -22.34 26.79
N GLU A 91 4.74 -21.22 26.25
CA GLU A 91 3.96 -20.02 25.96
C GLU A 91 4.30 -19.56 24.55
N SER A 92 3.73 -20.28 23.58
CA SER A 92 3.91 -20.07 22.14
C SER A 92 3.01 -18.91 21.67
N TYR A 93 3.30 -17.70 22.14
CA TYR A 93 2.63 -16.46 21.73
C TYR A 93 3.52 -15.22 21.99
N LEU A 94 3.28 -14.15 21.23
CA LEU A 94 3.93 -12.84 21.41
C LEU A 94 3.13 -11.88 22.29
N TRP A 95 1.80 -12.03 22.32
CA TRP A 95 0.91 -11.27 23.20
C TRP A 95 -0.18 -12.18 23.75
N ALA A 96 -0.51 -12.03 25.03
CA ALA A 96 -1.42 -12.93 25.74
C ALA A 96 -2.87 -12.92 25.22
N ASP A 97 -3.27 -11.89 24.46
CA ASP A 97 -4.57 -11.81 23.79
C ASP A 97 -4.58 -12.42 22.38
N GLN A 98 -3.48 -13.05 21.97
CA GLN A 98 -3.27 -13.72 20.69
C GLN A 98 -2.54 -15.05 20.97
N SER A 99 -3.24 -16.08 21.43
CA SER A 99 -2.61 -17.31 21.96
C SER A 99 -3.00 -18.60 21.25
N ASP A 100 -3.95 -18.54 20.33
CA ASP A 100 -4.53 -19.74 19.69
C ASP A 100 -3.81 -20.13 18.39
N GLY A 101 -2.85 -19.33 17.93
CA GLY A 101 -2.07 -19.57 16.70
C GLY A 101 -2.91 -19.54 15.43
N THR A 102 -4.05 -18.84 15.46
CA THR A 102 -4.91 -18.75 14.26
C THR A 102 -4.33 -17.78 13.24
N ILE A 103 -4.71 -17.92 11.97
CA ILE A 103 -4.29 -16.95 10.93
C ILE A 103 -4.72 -15.51 11.22
N PHE A 104 -5.81 -15.31 11.99
CA PHE A 104 -6.24 -13.98 12.42
C PHE A 104 -5.28 -13.38 13.44
N GLU A 105 -4.80 -14.20 14.37
CA GLU A 105 -3.82 -13.79 15.38
C GLU A 105 -2.43 -13.63 14.77
N ALA A 106 -2.06 -14.46 13.77
CA ALA A 106 -0.85 -14.25 12.99
C ALA A 106 -0.85 -12.88 12.30
N GLU A 107 -1.93 -12.52 11.60
CA GLU A 107 -2.04 -11.18 11.00
C GLU A 107 -1.99 -10.08 12.07
N ALA A 108 -2.71 -10.26 13.19
CA ALA A 108 -2.73 -9.27 14.25
C ALA A 108 -1.36 -9.10 14.92
N SER A 109 -0.59 -10.19 15.07
CA SER A 109 0.78 -10.19 15.60
C SER A 109 1.74 -9.49 14.65
N TYR A 110 1.76 -9.85 13.37
CA TYR A 110 2.57 -9.15 12.37
C TYR A 110 2.24 -7.66 12.28
N ARG A 111 0.96 -7.27 12.44
CA ARG A 111 0.55 -5.86 12.48
C ARG A 111 1.06 -5.11 13.72
N ARG A 112 1.16 -5.77 14.87
CA ARG A 112 1.78 -5.18 16.07
C ARG A 112 3.29 -5.00 15.88
N LEU A 113 3.97 -6.03 15.37
CA LEU A 113 5.40 -5.93 15.01
C LEU A 113 5.63 -4.81 13.99
N LEU A 114 4.78 -4.69 12.96
CA LEU A 114 4.84 -3.61 11.97
C LEU A 114 4.64 -2.23 12.60
N THR A 115 3.75 -2.09 13.59
CA THR A 115 3.55 -0.83 14.31
C THR A 115 4.81 -0.44 15.09
N MET A 116 5.44 -1.41 15.78
CA MET A 116 6.72 -1.20 16.45
C MET A 116 7.83 -0.84 15.45
N ALA A 117 7.90 -1.52 14.30
CA ALA A 117 8.88 -1.27 13.25
C ALA A 117 8.73 0.12 12.62
N HIS A 118 7.49 0.62 12.46
CA HIS A 118 7.25 1.98 11.99
C HIS A 118 7.81 3.02 12.97
N ALA A 119 7.60 2.87 14.27
CA ALA A 119 8.14 3.81 15.27
C ALA A 119 9.67 3.68 15.40
N TYR A 120 10.18 2.45 15.34
CA TYR A 120 11.62 2.15 15.25
C TYR A 120 12.28 2.90 14.09
N ALA A 121 11.77 2.70 12.87
CA ALA A 121 12.34 3.23 11.63
C ALA A 121 12.10 4.73 11.43
N ASN A 122 11.14 5.34 12.13
CA ASN A 122 10.85 6.76 11.99
C ASN A 122 11.95 7.62 12.68
N PRO A 123 12.69 8.47 11.92
CA PRO A 123 13.74 9.31 12.48
C PRO A 123 13.23 10.43 13.40
N TYR A 124 11.93 10.75 13.33
CA TYR A 124 11.27 11.78 14.14
C TYR A 124 10.52 11.20 15.35
N SER A 125 10.53 9.88 15.54
CA SER A 125 9.99 9.24 16.74
C SER A 125 10.69 9.73 18.00
N SER A 126 9.91 9.95 19.05
CA SER A 126 10.33 10.35 20.38
C SER A 126 10.82 9.18 21.24
N ILE A 127 10.64 7.93 20.78
CA ILE A 127 11.08 6.72 21.47
C ILE A 127 12.60 6.74 21.64
N SER A 128 13.06 6.49 22.87
CA SER A 128 14.49 6.51 23.20
C SER A 128 15.29 5.50 22.39
N ALA A 129 16.57 5.80 22.12
CA ALA A 129 17.45 4.88 21.39
C ALA A 129 17.57 3.50 22.07
N THR A 130 17.56 3.46 23.42
CA THR A 130 17.57 2.22 24.19
C THR A 130 16.29 1.40 23.96
N THR A 131 15.13 2.05 24.00
CA THR A 131 13.84 1.39 23.73
C THR A 131 13.78 0.91 22.28
N LYS A 132 14.25 1.72 21.32
CA LYS A 132 14.33 1.32 19.90
C LYS A 132 15.21 0.09 19.69
N ALA A 133 16.36 0.00 20.37
CA ALA A 133 17.21 -1.19 20.30
C ALA A 133 16.49 -2.43 20.83
N ALA A 134 15.79 -2.32 21.96
CA ALA A 134 15.04 -3.45 22.51
C ALA A 134 13.80 -3.82 21.67
N MET A 135 13.13 -2.83 21.06
CA MET A 135 12.07 -3.07 20.08
C MET A 135 12.58 -3.81 18.86
N GLN A 136 13.76 -3.45 18.34
CA GLN A 136 14.38 -4.16 17.23
C GLN A 136 14.59 -5.65 17.57
N ASP A 137 15.13 -5.95 18.76
CA ASP A 137 15.34 -7.34 19.20
C ASP A 137 14.00 -8.11 19.27
N ALA A 138 12.97 -7.51 19.88
CA ALA A 138 11.62 -8.08 19.96
C ALA A 138 10.96 -8.26 18.58
N ILE A 139 11.19 -7.33 17.64
CA ILE A 139 10.67 -7.45 16.28
C ILE A 139 11.29 -8.65 15.57
N VAL A 140 12.60 -8.81 15.66
CA VAL A 140 13.31 -9.92 15.01
C VAL A 140 12.90 -11.26 15.62
N GLU A 141 12.86 -11.35 16.96
CA GLU A 141 12.40 -12.57 17.67
C GLU A 141 10.95 -12.91 17.30
N GLY A 142 10.06 -11.91 17.24
CA GLY A 142 8.68 -12.10 16.84
C GLY A 142 8.52 -12.55 15.39
N MET A 143 9.34 -12.04 14.46
CA MET A 143 9.36 -12.51 13.08
C MET A 143 9.79 -13.97 12.99
N GLU A 144 10.85 -14.37 13.72
CA GLU A 144 11.33 -15.76 13.77
C GLU A 144 10.28 -16.72 14.33
N PHE A 145 9.61 -16.32 15.40
CA PHE A 145 8.52 -17.11 15.98
C PHE A 145 7.35 -17.30 15.01
N LEU A 146 6.87 -16.22 14.40
CA LEU A 146 5.66 -16.28 13.57
C LEU A 146 5.87 -17.08 12.29
N ILE A 147 7.06 -17.01 11.68
CA ILE A 147 7.38 -17.82 10.50
C ILE A 147 7.52 -19.30 10.88
N ASP A 148 8.14 -19.64 12.01
CA ASP A 148 8.32 -21.04 12.43
C ASP A 148 6.99 -21.71 12.82
N GLU A 149 6.13 -20.98 13.53
CA GLU A 149 4.96 -21.57 14.18
C GLU A 149 3.65 -21.33 13.42
N TRP A 150 3.42 -20.11 12.89
CA TRP A 150 2.05 -19.67 12.55
C TRP A 150 1.81 -19.35 11.07
N TYR A 151 2.84 -18.99 10.30
CA TYR A 151 2.69 -18.65 8.88
C TYR A 151 3.83 -19.20 8.02
N ASN A 152 3.82 -20.51 7.76
CA ASN A 152 4.77 -21.19 6.87
C ASN A 152 4.08 -22.21 5.96
N ALA A 153 4.86 -22.81 5.04
CA ALA A 153 4.39 -23.77 4.06
C ALA A 153 3.83 -25.09 4.65
N SER A 154 4.05 -25.38 5.95
CA SER A 154 3.43 -26.53 6.60
C SER A 154 1.99 -26.25 7.09
N VAL A 155 1.64 -24.97 7.24
CA VAL A 155 0.31 -24.53 7.67
C VAL A 155 -0.69 -24.72 6.53
N SER A 156 -1.78 -25.44 6.80
CA SER A 156 -2.84 -25.64 5.81
C SER A 156 -3.73 -24.41 5.68
N GLN A 157 -3.86 -23.88 4.46
CA GLN A 157 -4.80 -22.80 4.17
C GLN A 157 -6.26 -23.25 4.38
N ASN A 158 -7.00 -22.45 5.15
CA ASN A 158 -8.44 -22.64 5.38
C ASN A 158 -9.29 -21.69 4.50
N GLU A 159 -10.58 -21.57 4.78
CA GLU A 159 -11.50 -20.73 4.01
C GLU A 159 -11.20 -19.21 4.11
N GLN A 160 -10.39 -18.80 5.09
CA GLN A 160 -9.91 -17.41 5.26
C GLN A 160 -8.75 -17.09 4.31
N TRP A 161 -8.86 -17.51 3.05
CA TRP A 161 -7.84 -17.34 2.03
C TRP A 161 -7.28 -15.91 1.94
N PHE A 162 -8.14 -14.90 2.12
CA PHE A 162 -7.72 -13.49 2.05
C PHE A 162 -6.63 -13.19 3.08
N LYS A 163 -6.71 -13.81 4.27
CA LYS A 163 -5.70 -13.65 5.32
C LYS A 163 -4.37 -14.25 4.89
N PHE A 164 -4.38 -15.44 4.32
CA PHE A 164 -3.18 -16.13 3.85
C PHE A 164 -2.54 -15.46 2.63
N GLU A 165 -3.33 -14.99 1.68
CA GLU A 165 -2.84 -14.52 0.37
C GLU A 165 -2.64 -13.01 0.28
N ILE A 166 -3.28 -12.22 1.16
CA ILE A 166 -3.26 -10.75 1.09
C ILE A 166 -2.99 -10.13 2.46
N GLY A 167 -3.79 -10.45 3.48
CA GLY A 167 -3.78 -9.77 4.78
C GLY A 167 -2.45 -9.90 5.53
N VAL A 168 -2.01 -11.13 5.79
CA VAL A 168 -0.73 -11.43 6.43
C VAL A 168 0.45 -11.00 5.55
N PRO A 169 0.50 -11.34 4.24
CA PRO A 169 1.55 -10.88 3.34
C PRO A 169 1.80 -9.37 3.37
N LYS A 170 0.74 -8.54 3.34
CA LYS A 170 0.88 -7.08 3.40
C LYS A 170 1.64 -6.60 4.64
N ALA A 171 1.38 -7.22 5.79
CA ALA A 171 2.05 -6.89 7.04
C ALA A 171 3.51 -7.35 7.03
N ILE A 172 3.76 -8.59 6.61
CA ILE A 172 5.11 -9.18 6.50
C ILE A 172 5.99 -8.36 5.55
N ILE A 173 5.50 -8.02 4.36
CA ILE A 173 6.24 -7.28 3.35
C ILE A 173 6.66 -5.91 3.88
N SER A 174 5.70 -5.15 4.43
CA SER A 174 5.97 -3.81 4.97
C SER A 174 6.94 -3.87 6.15
N LEU A 175 6.81 -4.89 7.01
CA LEU A 175 7.71 -5.13 8.13
C LEU A 175 9.13 -5.44 7.64
N SER A 176 9.24 -6.31 6.64
CA SER A 176 10.52 -6.71 6.04
C SER A 176 11.21 -5.53 5.36
N VAL A 177 10.46 -4.63 4.69
CA VAL A 177 11.01 -3.40 4.11
C VAL A 177 11.58 -2.48 5.19
N LEU A 178 10.83 -2.25 6.28
CA LEU A 178 11.29 -1.37 7.37
C LEU A 178 12.50 -1.93 8.12
N MET A 179 12.59 -3.25 8.25
CA MET A 179 13.65 -3.95 8.99
C MET A 179 14.79 -4.46 8.10
N TYR A 180 14.75 -4.23 6.78
CA TYR A 180 15.66 -4.87 5.83
C TYR A 180 17.13 -4.66 6.19
N ASP A 181 17.57 -3.40 6.35
CA ASP A 181 18.97 -3.07 6.62
C ASP A 181 19.44 -3.70 7.95
N ASN A 182 18.56 -3.75 8.95
CA ASN A 182 18.83 -4.39 10.24
C ASN A 182 19.02 -5.89 10.11
N LEU A 183 18.13 -6.56 9.37
CA LEU A 183 18.21 -8.00 9.14
C LEU A 183 19.50 -8.36 8.40
N ILE A 184 19.90 -7.56 7.41
CA ILE A 184 21.19 -7.73 6.72
C ILE A 184 22.37 -7.53 7.69
N GLN A 185 22.36 -6.47 8.49
CA GLN A 185 23.42 -6.20 9.49
C GLN A 185 23.54 -7.31 10.55
N LEU A 186 22.42 -7.93 10.93
CA LEU A 186 22.37 -9.06 11.85
C LEU A 186 22.72 -10.40 11.19
N GLY A 187 22.93 -10.45 9.87
CA GLY A 187 23.19 -11.69 9.13
C GLY A 187 21.95 -12.59 8.98
N LYS A 188 20.75 -12.02 9.05
CA LYS A 188 19.44 -12.71 8.98
C LYS A 188 18.74 -12.51 7.63
N SER A 189 19.49 -12.50 6.53
CA SER A 189 18.89 -12.43 5.18
C SER A 189 17.95 -13.61 4.90
N ALA A 190 18.28 -14.80 5.41
CA ALA A 190 17.43 -15.99 5.31
C ALA A 190 16.03 -15.77 5.91
N LEU A 191 15.91 -14.95 6.96
CA LEU A 191 14.60 -14.64 7.55
C LEU A 191 13.71 -13.85 6.60
N ILE A 192 14.29 -12.99 5.74
CA ILE A 192 13.55 -12.29 4.69
C ILE A 192 13.08 -13.31 3.64
N GLU A 193 13.99 -14.18 3.19
CA GLU A 193 13.70 -15.23 2.21
C GLU A 193 12.59 -16.17 2.68
N ASP A 194 12.67 -16.70 3.90
CA ASP A 194 11.67 -17.62 4.47
C ASP A 194 10.25 -17.00 4.49
N HIS A 195 10.15 -15.71 4.86
CA HIS A 195 8.89 -14.99 4.87
C HIS A 195 8.33 -14.79 3.45
N MET A 196 9.19 -14.43 2.49
CA MET A 196 8.77 -14.25 1.10
C MET A 196 8.37 -15.58 0.46
N ASP A 197 9.10 -16.67 0.75
CA ASP A 197 8.79 -18.02 0.29
C ASP A 197 7.48 -18.53 0.88
N ALA A 198 7.18 -18.24 2.15
CA ALA A 198 5.87 -18.53 2.73
C ALA A 198 4.74 -17.77 2.02
N ILE A 199 4.94 -16.50 1.67
CA ILE A 199 3.96 -15.73 0.87
C ILE A 199 3.77 -16.36 -0.50
N LEU A 200 4.85 -16.73 -1.20
CA LEU A 200 4.79 -17.35 -2.53
C LEU A 200 4.20 -18.76 -2.48
N HIS A 201 4.37 -19.50 -1.37
CA HIS A 201 3.67 -20.76 -1.15
C HIS A 201 2.15 -20.55 -1.18
N PHE A 202 1.65 -19.56 -0.44
CA PHE A 202 0.22 -19.25 -0.38
C PHE A 202 -0.29 -18.45 -1.58
N SER A 203 0.56 -17.75 -2.35
CA SER A 203 0.17 -16.94 -3.49
C SER A 203 1.28 -16.86 -4.56
N PRO A 204 1.54 -17.93 -5.33
CA PRO A 204 2.63 -18.00 -6.30
C PRO A 204 2.34 -17.23 -7.60
N ASP A 205 1.07 -17.07 -7.97
CA ASP A 205 0.63 -16.20 -9.07
C ASP A 205 -0.47 -15.27 -8.55
N PRO A 206 -0.34 -13.94 -8.73
CA PRO A 206 -1.32 -12.98 -8.22
C PRO A 206 -2.72 -13.18 -8.81
N ALA A 207 -2.84 -13.76 -10.01
CA ALA A 207 -4.10 -14.01 -10.68
C ALA A 207 -4.76 -15.35 -10.32
N ASP A 208 -4.06 -16.31 -9.71
CA ASP A 208 -4.67 -17.60 -9.37
C ASP A 208 -5.56 -17.48 -8.12
N SER A 209 -6.85 -17.80 -8.26
CA SER A 209 -7.77 -17.87 -7.11
C SER A 209 -7.72 -19.18 -6.34
N ARG A 210 -6.99 -20.18 -6.82
CA ARG A 210 -6.90 -21.55 -6.26
C ARG A 210 -5.75 -21.75 -5.29
N SER A 211 -4.95 -20.72 -5.04
CA SER A 211 -3.66 -20.87 -4.41
C SER A 211 -3.71 -21.57 -3.04
N ALA A 212 -2.79 -22.52 -2.83
CA ALA A 212 -2.57 -23.35 -1.63
C ALA A 212 -3.81 -23.95 -0.92
N THR A 213 -5.01 -23.93 -1.52
CA THR A 213 -6.22 -24.48 -0.90
C THR A 213 -6.38 -25.96 -1.21
N ARG A 214 -6.80 -26.75 -0.21
CA ARG A 214 -7.13 -28.18 -0.41
C ARG A 214 -8.28 -28.39 -1.41
N THR A 215 -9.19 -27.42 -1.50
CA THR A 215 -10.24 -27.36 -2.51
C THR A 215 -10.03 -26.10 -3.35
N PRO A 216 -9.39 -26.21 -4.53
CA PRO A 216 -9.15 -25.09 -5.44
C PRO A 216 -10.43 -24.31 -5.73
N ARG A 217 -10.43 -22.99 -5.47
CA ARG A 217 -11.55 -22.11 -5.84
C ARG A 217 -11.45 -21.81 -7.34
N PRO A 218 -12.38 -22.28 -8.19
CA PRO A 218 -12.30 -22.03 -9.62
C PRO A 218 -12.39 -20.52 -9.87
N GLY A 219 -11.46 -19.98 -10.64
CA GLY A 219 -11.51 -18.57 -11.01
C GLY A 219 -10.15 -17.96 -11.32
N TYR A 220 -10.23 -16.67 -11.57
CA TYR A 220 -9.14 -15.75 -11.81
C TYR A 220 -9.39 -14.57 -10.86
N MET A 221 -8.35 -14.09 -10.19
CA MET A 221 -8.49 -12.91 -9.31
C MET A 221 -8.72 -11.68 -10.17
N THR A 222 -9.64 -10.81 -9.74
CA THR A 222 -10.02 -9.61 -10.48
C THR A 222 -10.13 -8.40 -9.55
N GLY A 223 -10.16 -7.21 -10.14
CA GLY A 223 -10.42 -5.96 -9.44
C GLY A 223 -9.49 -5.78 -8.23
N ALA A 224 -10.07 -5.49 -7.07
CA ALA A 224 -9.27 -5.12 -5.90
C ALA A 224 -8.38 -6.25 -5.38
N ASN A 225 -8.83 -7.51 -5.47
CA ASN A 225 -8.04 -8.65 -5.01
C ASN A 225 -6.83 -8.88 -5.92
N LEU A 226 -7.00 -8.73 -7.24
CA LEU A 226 -5.90 -8.80 -8.19
C LEU A 226 -4.88 -7.70 -7.92
N MET A 227 -5.36 -6.46 -7.76
CA MET A 227 -4.50 -5.31 -7.44
C MET A 227 -3.67 -5.55 -6.17
N ASP A 228 -4.32 -5.97 -5.08
CA ASP A 228 -3.62 -6.26 -3.82
C ASP A 228 -2.58 -7.37 -3.96
N LYS A 229 -2.90 -8.44 -4.70
CA LYS A 229 -1.97 -9.55 -4.92
C LYS A 229 -0.80 -9.13 -5.81
N CYS A 230 -1.03 -8.38 -6.88
CA CYS A 230 0.05 -7.85 -7.73
C CYS A 230 0.96 -6.90 -6.95
N LEU A 231 0.42 -6.01 -6.13
CA LEU A 231 1.23 -5.11 -5.30
C LEU A 231 2.08 -5.90 -4.29
N ASN A 232 1.52 -6.92 -3.65
CA ASN A 232 2.32 -7.81 -2.81
C ASN A 232 3.42 -8.50 -3.63
N HIS A 233 3.10 -8.99 -4.82
CA HIS A 233 4.02 -9.76 -5.65
C HIS A 233 5.21 -8.92 -6.17
N ILE A 234 5.00 -7.66 -6.57
CA ILE A 234 6.13 -6.78 -6.93
C ILE A 234 7.04 -6.52 -5.73
N LEU A 235 6.49 -6.32 -4.53
CA LEU A 235 7.27 -6.04 -3.34
C LEU A 235 8.02 -7.28 -2.83
N VAL A 236 7.45 -8.48 -3.03
CA VAL A 236 8.17 -9.75 -2.83
C VAL A 236 9.35 -9.83 -3.80
N GLY A 237 9.15 -9.52 -5.09
CA GLY A 237 10.22 -9.45 -6.09
C GLY A 237 11.32 -8.46 -5.72
N VAL A 238 10.96 -7.29 -5.18
CA VAL A 238 11.91 -6.29 -4.66
C VAL A 238 12.72 -6.85 -3.49
N LEU A 239 12.08 -7.48 -2.50
CA LEU A 239 12.74 -8.02 -1.32
C LEU A 239 13.67 -9.21 -1.63
N LEU A 240 13.30 -10.05 -2.60
CA LEU A 240 14.09 -11.18 -3.09
C LEU A 240 15.09 -10.80 -4.19
N LYS A 241 15.06 -9.56 -4.67
CA LYS A 241 15.84 -9.09 -5.83
C LYS A 241 15.60 -9.95 -7.08
N ASP A 242 14.35 -10.32 -7.32
CA ASP A 242 13.90 -11.14 -8.44
C ASP A 242 12.93 -10.36 -9.35
N GLY A 243 13.45 -9.93 -10.51
CA GLY A 243 12.68 -9.21 -11.51
C GLY A 243 11.58 -10.03 -12.16
N SER A 244 11.68 -11.37 -12.18
CA SER A 244 10.68 -12.22 -12.81
C SER A 244 9.35 -12.21 -12.05
N LEU A 245 9.39 -12.02 -10.73
CA LEU A 245 8.19 -11.83 -9.90
C LEU A 245 7.53 -10.47 -10.19
N ILE A 246 8.32 -9.44 -10.46
CA ILE A 246 7.79 -8.13 -10.87
C ILE A 246 7.12 -8.23 -12.24
N ASP A 247 7.77 -8.93 -13.20
CA ASP A 247 7.23 -9.18 -14.54
C ASP A 247 5.89 -9.94 -14.48
N VAL A 248 5.80 -10.99 -13.66
CA VAL A 248 4.53 -11.73 -13.46
C VAL A 248 3.42 -10.79 -12.98
N ALA A 249 3.69 -9.91 -12.02
CA ALA A 249 2.68 -8.98 -11.53
C ALA A 249 2.23 -7.99 -12.62
N ASN A 250 3.16 -7.46 -13.41
CA ASN A 250 2.88 -6.57 -14.53
C ASN A 250 2.06 -7.27 -15.62
N ASP A 251 2.36 -8.54 -15.93
CA ASP A 251 1.59 -9.32 -16.90
C ASP A 251 0.15 -9.59 -16.46
N ARG A 252 -0.13 -9.59 -15.14
CA ARG A 252 -1.48 -9.83 -14.61
C ARG A 252 -2.25 -8.55 -14.36
N ILE A 253 -1.59 -7.47 -13.94
CA ILE A 253 -2.29 -6.26 -13.50
C ILE A 253 -3.05 -5.57 -14.64
N VAL A 254 -2.62 -5.74 -15.89
CA VAL A 254 -3.24 -5.12 -17.07
C VAL A 254 -4.75 -5.34 -17.18
N ASP A 255 -5.24 -6.48 -16.68
CA ASP A 255 -6.67 -6.84 -16.72
C ASP A 255 -7.57 -5.87 -15.94
N ILE A 256 -7.03 -5.08 -15.02
CA ILE A 256 -7.85 -4.12 -14.24
C ILE A 256 -8.22 -2.86 -15.04
N PHE A 257 -7.47 -2.53 -16.09
CA PHE A 257 -7.67 -1.30 -16.85
C PHE A 257 -8.78 -1.40 -17.88
N ASP A 258 -9.15 -2.62 -18.26
CA ASP A 258 -10.19 -2.86 -19.25
C ASP A 258 -11.58 -2.62 -18.69
N TYR A 259 -12.42 -1.93 -19.47
CA TYR A 259 -13.84 -1.85 -19.18
C TYR A 259 -14.52 -3.18 -19.48
N THR A 260 -15.18 -3.76 -18.49
CA THR A 260 -15.98 -4.97 -18.65
C THR A 260 -17.41 -4.66 -19.07
N THR A 261 -18.08 -5.68 -19.63
CA THR A 261 -19.52 -5.69 -19.90
C THR A 261 -20.27 -6.71 -19.04
N SER A 262 -19.56 -7.49 -18.22
CA SER A 262 -20.14 -8.51 -17.35
C SER A 262 -19.17 -8.94 -16.25
N GLY A 263 -19.67 -9.21 -15.05
CA GLY A 263 -18.82 -9.63 -13.93
C GLY A 263 -18.06 -8.47 -13.30
N ASP A 264 -16.90 -8.77 -12.73
CA ASP A 264 -16.09 -7.85 -11.95
C ASP A 264 -15.33 -6.85 -12.84
N GLY A 265 -15.16 -5.62 -12.35
CA GLY A 265 -14.41 -4.55 -13.01
C GLY A 265 -15.20 -3.26 -13.18
N PHE A 266 -14.56 -2.30 -13.85
CA PHE A 266 -15.18 -1.03 -14.23
C PHE A 266 -16.00 -1.20 -15.51
N TYR A 267 -17.16 -0.53 -15.57
CA TYR A 267 -18.03 -0.46 -16.73
C TYR A 267 -17.95 0.93 -17.34
N LYS A 268 -18.25 1.03 -18.65
CA LYS A 268 -18.24 2.31 -19.38
C LYS A 268 -19.26 3.35 -18.88
N ASP A 269 -20.23 2.94 -18.07
CA ASP A 269 -21.22 3.84 -17.47
C ASP A 269 -20.79 4.36 -16.08
N GLY A 270 -19.58 4.03 -15.64
CA GLY A 270 -19.04 4.41 -14.32
C GLY A 270 -19.29 3.37 -13.23
N SER A 271 -20.07 2.31 -13.47
CA SER A 271 -20.28 1.26 -12.47
C SER A 271 -18.98 0.50 -12.18
N PHE A 272 -18.74 0.17 -10.91
CA PHE A 272 -17.73 -0.81 -10.52
C PHE A 272 -18.39 -1.98 -9.80
N ILE A 273 -18.18 -3.17 -10.33
CA ILE A 273 -18.72 -4.43 -9.79
C ILE A 273 -17.59 -5.27 -9.21
N GLN A 274 -17.83 -5.89 -8.07
CA GLN A 274 -17.00 -6.96 -7.54
C GLN A 274 -17.90 -8.07 -6.97
N HIS A 275 -17.36 -9.28 -6.80
CA HIS A 275 -18.09 -10.47 -6.35
C HIS A 275 -19.22 -10.83 -7.32
N ASN A 276 -18.87 -10.80 -8.60
CA ASN A 276 -19.63 -11.09 -9.81
C ASN A 276 -20.78 -10.13 -10.13
N ALA A 277 -21.43 -9.53 -9.14
CA ALA A 277 -22.66 -8.77 -9.36
C ALA A 277 -22.94 -7.65 -8.35
N VAL A 278 -22.04 -7.37 -7.40
CA VAL A 278 -22.30 -6.42 -6.31
C VAL A 278 -21.70 -5.05 -6.66
N PRO A 279 -22.50 -3.95 -6.64
CA PRO A 279 -21.99 -2.60 -6.75
C PRO A 279 -21.06 -2.29 -5.57
N TYR A 280 -19.77 -2.10 -5.89
CA TYR A 280 -18.72 -2.09 -4.87
C TYR A 280 -17.70 -0.96 -5.03
N THR A 281 -18.04 0.08 -5.80
CA THR A 281 -17.21 1.28 -6.01
C THR A 281 -16.66 1.83 -4.69
N GLY A 282 -17.49 1.91 -3.65
CA GLY A 282 -17.14 2.49 -2.35
C GLY A 282 -16.43 1.56 -1.37
N THR A 283 -16.01 0.36 -1.78
CA THR A 283 -15.12 -0.50 -0.97
C THR A 283 -14.07 -1.21 -1.81
N TYR A 284 -14.40 -2.27 -2.58
CA TYR A 284 -13.41 -2.96 -3.41
C TYR A 284 -12.86 -2.02 -4.48
N GLY A 285 -13.69 -1.19 -5.10
CA GLY A 285 -13.21 -0.15 -6.00
C GLY A 285 -12.24 0.80 -5.30
N LEU A 286 -12.50 1.17 -4.03
CA LEU A 286 -11.57 2.00 -3.27
C LEU A 286 -10.28 1.28 -2.90
N VAL A 287 -10.32 -0.01 -2.55
CA VAL A 287 -9.11 -0.81 -2.31
C VAL A 287 -8.21 -0.79 -3.55
N LEU A 288 -8.78 -0.95 -4.74
CA LEU A 288 -8.07 -0.81 -6.01
C LEU A 288 -7.50 0.60 -6.16
N MET A 289 -8.33 1.64 -6.03
CA MET A 289 -7.92 3.03 -6.22
C MET A 289 -6.88 3.53 -5.21
N SER A 290 -6.83 2.97 -4.01
CA SER A 290 -5.82 3.33 -3.01
C SER A 290 -4.49 2.60 -3.21
N ALA A 291 -4.48 1.46 -3.91
CA ALA A 291 -3.27 0.67 -4.13
C ALA A 291 -2.62 0.92 -5.50
N LEU A 292 -3.42 1.12 -6.54
CA LEU A 292 -2.95 1.31 -7.91
C LEU A 292 -2.00 2.51 -8.08
N PRO A 293 -2.27 3.71 -7.52
CA PRO A 293 -1.35 4.84 -7.64
C PRO A 293 0.04 4.54 -7.07
N ALA A 294 0.10 3.76 -5.99
CA ALA A 294 1.34 3.33 -5.35
C ALA A 294 2.10 2.36 -6.25
N TYR A 295 1.38 1.41 -6.87
CA TYR A 295 1.93 0.46 -7.82
C TYR A 295 2.57 1.19 -9.01
N LEU A 296 1.82 2.11 -9.64
CA LEU A 296 2.30 2.87 -10.80
C LEU A 296 3.50 3.74 -10.44
N SER A 297 3.40 4.51 -9.35
CA SER A 297 4.47 5.43 -8.92
C SER A 297 5.74 4.70 -8.50
N LEU A 298 5.64 3.48 -7.96
CA LEU A 298 6.80 2.71 -7.55
C LEU A 298 7.62 2.23 -8.76
N LEU A 299 6.97 1.85 -9.86
CA LEU A 299 7.63 1.33 -11.05
C LEU A 299 7.95 2.40 -12.10
N ASP A 300 7.44 3.63 -11.93
CA ASP A 300 7.64 4.75 -12.86
C ASP A 300 9.12 5.01 -13.13
N GLY A 301 9.49 5.12 -14.41
CA GLY A 301 10.86 5.34 -14.86
C GLY A 301 11.86 4.21 -14.60
N THR A 302 11.41 3.06 -14.11
CA THR A 302 12.25 1.86 -13.92
C THR A 302 12.21 0.94 -15.15
N GLU A 303 13.03 -0.11 -15.16
CA GLU A 303 12.96 -1.13 -16.22
C GLU A 303 11.65 -1.94 -16.20
N TRP A 304 10.92 -1.92 -15.07
CA TRP A 304 9.61 -2.56 -14.88
C TRP A 304 8.43 -1.58 -15.02
N GLU A 305 8.65 -0.38 -15.57
CA GLU A 305 7.60 0.61 -15.80
C GLU A 305 6.42 -0.01 -16.56
N LEU A 306 5.21 0.10 -15.97
CA LEU A 306 3.99 -0.43 -16.57
C LEU A 306 3.52 0.47 -17.71
N ASN A 307 3.64 -0.04 -18.95
CA ASN A 307 3.28 0.68 -20.17
C ASN A 307 1.98 0.14 -20.77
N ASP A 308 0.85 0.31 -20.08
CA ASP A 308 -0.47 -0.07 -20.58
C ASP A 308 -1.21 1.13 -21.22
N PRO A 309 -1.68 1.03 -22.47
CA PRO A 309 -2.38 2.14 -23.15
C PRO A 309 -3.72 2.52 -22.51
N ASN A 310 -4.30 1.66 -21.67
CA ASN A 310 -5.54 1.87 -20.93
C ASN A 310 -5.29 2.34 -19.50
N ALA A 311 -4.04 2.52 -19.06
CA ALA A 311 -3.73 3.03 -17.71
C ALA A 311 -4.38 4.41 -17.44
N ASP A 312 -4.57 5.21 -18.49
CA ASP A 312 -5.25 6.52 -18.42
C ASP A 312 -6.73 6.42 -17.99
N HIS A 313 -7.37 5.24 -18.09
CA HIS A 313 -8.71 5.05 -17.56
C HIS A 313 -8.77 5.29 -16.04
N LEU A 314 -7.64 5.22 -15.32
CA LEU A 314 -7.55 5.64 -13.92
C LEU A 314 -8.13 7.03 -13.69
N TYR A 315 -7.87 7.97 -14.61
CA TYR A 315 -8.39 9.33 -14.52
C TYR A 315 -9.88 9.39 -14.83
N ASP A 316 -10.32 8.67 -15.86
CA ASP A 316 -11.74 8.57 -16.23
C ASP A 316 -12.58 7.98 -15.08
N TRP A 317 -12.08 6.98 -14.36
CA TRP A 317 -12.77 6.41 -13.20
C TRP A 317 -13.03 7.45 -12.11
N VAL A 318 -12.12 8.41 -11.90
CA VAL A 318 -12.37 9.50 -10.93
C VAL A 318 -13.64 10.27 -11.29
N TYR A 319 -13.79 10.62 -12.57
CA TYR A 319 -14.93 11.39 -13.06
C TYR A 319 -16.22 10.57 -13.12
N ASP A 320 -16.14 9.35 -13.65
CA ASP A 320 -17.32 8.57 -14.01
C ASP A 320 -17.79 7.64 -12.88
N SER A 321 -16.86 7.12 -12.07
CA SER A 321 -17.15 6.14 -11.01
C SER A 321 -17.19 6.75 -9.61
N TYR A 322 -16.25 7.64 -9.28
CA TYR A 322 -16.07 8.10 -7.89
C TYR A 322 -16.73 9.43 -7.59
N GLU A 323 -16.58 10.44 -8.45
CA GLU A 323 -17.20 11.76 -8.23
C GLU A 323 -18.74 11.68 -8.06
N PRO A 324 -19.49 10.90 -8.85
CA PRO A 324 -20.96 10.85 -8.74
C PRO A 324 -21.46 10.27 -7.41
N VAL A 325 -20.64 9.44 -6.74
CA VAL A 325 -20.97 8.79 -5.47
C VAL A 325 -20.31 9.46 -4.27
N LEU A 326 -19.49 10.49 -4.48
CA LEU A 326 -18.88 11.32 -3.44
C LEU A 326 -19.76 12.53 -3.14
N VAL A 327 -20.61 12.41 -2.11
CA VAL A 327 -21.50 13.50 -1.69
C VAL A 327 -21.14 13.98 -0.30
N ARG A 328 -20.84 15.28 -0.19
CA ARG A 328 -20.42 15.92 1.06
C ARG A 328 -19.22 15.21 1.70
N GLY A 329 -18.22 14.87 0.89
CA GLY A 329 -17.02 14.12 1.32
C GLY A 329 -17.29 12.68 1.78
N ALA A 330 -18.52 12.16 1.71
CA ALA A 330 -18.83 10.78 2.05
C ALA A 330 -19.13 9.97 0.77
N ILE A 331 -18.77 8.69 0.77
CA ILE A 331 -19.16 7.77 -0.31
C ILE A 331 -20.53 7.18 0.02
N MET A 332 -21.49 7.28 -0.90
CA MET A 332 -22.85 6.80 -0.68
C MET A 332 -22.91 5.30 -0.32
N ASP A 333 -23.71 4.95 0.69
CA ASP A 333 -23.73 3.60 1.27
C ASP A 333 -24.16 2.49 0.31
N TYR A 334 -24.98 2.80 -0.71
CA TYR A 334 -25.48 1.79 -1.65
C TYR A 334 -24.39 1.17 -2.55
N VAL A 335 -23.20 1.79 -2.64
CA VAL A 335 -22.03 1.23 -3.36
C VAL A 335 -20.96 0.66 -2.42
N ARG A 336 -21.27 0.50 -1.12
CA ARG A 336 -20.31 0.00 -0.11
C ARG A 336 -20.57 -1.45 0.31
N GLY A 337 -21.62 -2.08 -0.24
CA GLY A 337 -22.02 -3.46 0.03
C GLY A 337 -21.96 -3.82 1.53
N ARG A 338 -21.28 -4.90 1.89
CA ARG A 338 -21.25 -5.36 3.31
C ARG A 338 -20.52 -4.42 4.27
N ALA A 339 -19.73 -3.45 3.79
CA ALA A 339 -18.97 -2.59 4.71
C ALA A 339 -19.87 -1.64 5.51
N ILE A 340 -21.13 -1.44 5.10
CA ILE A 340 -22.10 -0.64 5.87
C ILE A 340 -22.33 -1.20 7.28
N SER A 341 -22.06 -2.50 7.51
CA SER A 341 -22.19 -3.12 8.83
C SER A 341 -20.96 -2.96 9.73
N ARG A 342 -19.88 -2.32 9.26
CA ARG A 342 -18.61 -2.22 9.99
C ARG A 342 -18.52 -0.90 10.73
N MET A 343 -18.60 -0.93 12.06
CA MET A 343 -18.53 0.26 12.91
C MET A 343 -17.33 1.17 12.60
N LYS A 344 -16.16 0.58 12.30
CA LYS A 344 -14.91 1.31 11.99
C LYS A 344 -14.71 1.64 10.50
N SER A 345 -15.69 1.40 9.63
CA SER A 345 -15.56 1.66 8.19
C SER A 345 -16.84 2.28 7.64
N GLN A 346 -17.11 3.50 8.09
CA GLN A 346 -18.30 4.28 7.71
C GLN A 346 -18.08 5.06 6.40
N ASN A 347 -19.13 5.69 5.88
CA ASN A 347 -19.09 6.36 4.57
C ASN A 347 -18.08 7.52 4.47
N LEU A 348 -17.86 8.27 5.55
CA LEU A 348 -16.83 9.31 5.63
C LEU A 348 -15.42 8.71 5.59
N HIS A 349 -15.21 7.55 6.21
CA HIS A 349 -13.94 6.84 6.11
C HIS A 349 -13.62 6.48 4.65
N SER A 350 -14.59 5.91 3.92
CA SER A 350 -14.46 5.62 2.49
C SER A 350 -14.19 6.89 1.66
N GLY A 351 -14.85 8.00 2.00
CA GLY A 351 -14.61 9.28 1.34
C GLY A 351 -13.21 9.84 1.59
N ARG A 352 -12.71 9.76 2.83
CA ARG A 352 -11.33 10.14 3.16
C ARG A 352 -10.32 9.32 2.37
N ALA A 353 -10.50 8.00 2.29
CA ALA A 353 -9.63 7.10 1.53
C ALA A 353 -9.58 7.46 0.03
N LEU A 354 -10.72 7.85 -0.57
CA LEU A 354 -10.75 8.38 -1.94
C LEU A 354 -9.94 9.67 -2.06
N LEU A 355 -10.20 10.67 -1.20
CA LEU A 355 -9.53 11.97 -1.26
C LEU A 355 -8.00 11.83 -1.10
N GLN A 356 -7.58 10.90 -0.24
CA GLN A 356 -6.20 10.48 -0.07
C GLN A 356 -5.60 9.87 -1.35
N ALA A 357 -6.31 8.95 -2.02
CA ALA A 357 -5.88 8.41 -3.30
C ALA A 357 -5.79 9.49 -4.38
N LEU A 358 -6.73 10.46 -4.41
CA LEU A 358 -6.70 11.57 -5.37
C LEU A 358 -5.48 12.47 -5.21
N VAL A 359 -4.99 12.67 -3.98
CA VAL A 359 -3.72 13.38 -3.75
C VAL A 359 -2.59 12.68 -4.47
N GLU A 360 -2.47 11.38 -4.27
CA GLU A 360 -1.39 10.59 -4.86
C GLU A 360 -1.50 10.54 -6.38
N ILE A 361 -2.70 10.31 -6.92
CA ILE A 361 -2.94 10.36 -8.37
C ILE A 361 -2.54 11.72 -8.95
N SER A 362 -2.76 12.81 -8.22
CA SER A 362 -2.43 14.16 -8.66
C SER A 362 -0.93 14.43 -8.80
N THR A 363 -0.05 13.57 -8.30
CA THR A 363 1.42 13.76 -8.43
C THR A 363 1.92 13.39 -9.82
N PHE A 364 1.22 12.48 -10.50
CA PHE A 364 1.58 12.00 -11.85
C PHE A 364 0.47 12.20 -12.89
N ALA A 365 -0.74 12.62 -12.50
CA ALA A 365 -1.82 12.91 -13.44
C ALA A 365 -1.50 14.08 -14.38
N PRO A 366 -2.09 14.13 -15.59
CA PRO A 366 -1.98 15.28 -16.48
C PRO A 366 -2.37 16.59 -15.77
N PRO A 367 -1.74 17.74 -16.09
CA PRO A 367 -1.90 18.97 -15.31
C PRO A 367 -3.34 19.44 -15.09
N ALA A 368 -4.23 19.22 -16.06
CA ALA A 368 -5.64 19.58 -15.94
C ALA A 368 -6.39 18.67 -14.94
N ASP A 369 -6.13 17.37 -15.01
CA ASP A 369 -6.76 16.36 -14.16
C ASP A 369 -6.23 16.47 -12.73
N ALA A 370 -4.90 16.64 -12.57
CA ALA A 370 -4.26 16.92 -11.28
C ALA A 370 -4.84 18.17 -10.59
N ALA A 371 -5.01 19.28 -11.32
CA ALA A 371 -5.61 20.49 -10.76
C ALA A 371 -7.07 20.28 -10.34
N TYR A 372 -7.83 19.50 -11.10
CA TYR A 372 -9.22 19.17 -10.78
C TYR A 372 -9.32 18.29 -9.53
N PHE A 373 -8.54 17.20 -9.46
CA PHE A 373 -8.51 16.27 -8.34
C PHE A 373 -8.09 16.97 -7.04
N LYS A 374 -7.03 17.80 -7.08
CA LYS A 374 -6.66 18.68 -5.94
C LYS A 374 -7.81 19.61 -5.54
N GLY A 375 -8.60 20.09 -6.50
CA GLY A 375 -9.81 20.87 -6.24
C GLY A 375 -10.89 20.10 -5.47
N ILE A 376 -11.10 18.82 -5.78
CA ILE A 376 -12.01 17.93 -5.02
C ILE A 376 -11.50 17.76 -3.60
N VAL A 377 -10.21 17.45 -3.43
CA VAL A 377 -9.57 17.28 -2.12
C VAL A 377 -9.72 18.54 -1.29
N LYS A 378 -9.31 19.70 -1.83
CA LYS A 378 -9.41 21.00 -1.16
C LYS A 378 -10.85 21.35 -0.77
N ARG A 379 -11.83 20.99 -1.58
CA ARG A 379 -13.26 21.25 -1.29
C ARG A 379 -13.73 20.50 -0.06
N TRP A 380 -13.33 19.24 0.13
CA TRP A 380 -13.89 18.38 1.18
C TRP A 380 -13.01 18.30 2.43
N ALA A 381 -11.69 18.26 2.27
CA ALA A 381 -10.74 18.22 3.38
C ALA A 381 -10.80 19.46 4.29
N ASN A 382 -11.21 20.62 3.73
CA ASN A 382 -11.34 21.89 4.47
C ASN A 382 -12.75 22.13 5.05
N THR A 383 -13.56 21.09 5.22
CA THR A 383 -14.88 21.21 5.85
C THR A 383 -14.91 20.48 7.19
N ASP A 384 -15.77 20.93 8.09
CA ASP A 384 -15.92 20.34 9.45
C ASP A 384 -16.64 18.97 9.45
N ILE A 385 -16.71 18.28 8.29
CA ILE A 385 -17.33 16.96 8.17
C ILE A 385 -16.40 15.84 8.66
N TYR A 386 -15.10 16.10 8.71
CA TYR A 386 -14.10 15.22 9.28
C TYR A 386 -13.71 15.78 10.63
N ASP A 387 -13.82 14.98 11.69
CA ASP A 387 -13.34 15.36 13.04
C ASP A 387 -11.86 15.76 13.01
N ASP A 388 -11.11 15.10 12.13
CA ASP A 388 -9.77 15.46 11.69
C ASP A 388 -9.55 14.78 10.33
N PHE A 389 -9.16 15.53 9.30
CA PHE A 389 -8.89 14.95 7.99
C PHE A 389 -7.54 14.21 7.94
N TYR A 390 -6.58 14.69 8.72
CA TYR A 390 -5.18 14.25 8.72
C TYR A 390 -4.91 13.19 9.79
N SER A 391 -5.67 13.16 10.89
CA SER A 391 -5.55 12.11 11.91
C SER A 391 -6.57 10.97 11.79
N LYS A 392 -6.17 9.85 12.41
CA LYS A 392 -6.91 8.60 12.59
C LYS A 392 -7.45 8.00 11.30
N GLU A 393 -6.69 7.06 10.74
CA GLU A 393 -7.10 5.64 10.74
C GLU A 393 -5.92 4.68 10.56
N SER A 394 -6.01 3.57 11.30
CA SER A 394 -5.05 2.48 11.46
C SER A 394 -5.00 1.54 10.25
N SER A 395 -4.93 2.07 9.04
CA SER A 395 -4.82 1.25 7.83
C SER A 395 -3.55 1.62 7.07
N PHE A 396 -2.44 0.99 7.48
CA PHE A 396 -1.17 0.58 6.82
C PHE A 396 -0.85 0.94 5.35
N ALA A 397 -1.39 2.01 4.82
CA ALA A 397 -0.82 2.87 3.83
C ALA A 397 -1.13 4.26 4.36
N GLN A 398 -0.13 5.10 4.56
CA GLN A 398 -0.29 6.46 5.05
C GLN A 398 -0.32 7.45 3.87
N PRO A 399 -1.39 7.54 3.04
CA PRO A 399 -1.58 8.73 2.23
C PRO A 399 -1.75 9.99 3.10
N SER A 400 -2.18 9.86 4.37
CA SER A 400 -2.47 10.98 5.28
C SER A 400 -1.32 11.98 5.41
N LEU A 401 -0.07 11.50 5.44
CA LEU A 401 1.10 12.35 5.54
C LEU A 401 1.48 13.00 4.19
N ILE A 402 1.10 12.38 3.06
CA ILE A 402 1.30 12.92 1.69
C ILE A 402 0.32 14.07 1.40
N VAL A 403 -0.87 14.09 2.03
CA VAL A 403 -1.91 15.09 1.73
C VAL A 403 -1.50 16.52 2.07
N ARG A 404 -0.75 16.76 3.15
CA ARG A 404 -0.44 18.15 3.53
C ARG A 404 0.65 18.77 2.66
N GLY A 405 1.69 18.01 2.29
CA GLY A 405 2.81 18.52 1.49
C GLY A 405 2.50 18.80 0.02
N THR A 406 1.33 18.37 -0.48
CA THR A 406 0.94 18.46 -1.91
C THR A 406 -0.23 19.41 -2.19
N LEU A 407 -0.88 19.91 -1.13
CA LEU A 407 -2.02 20.84 -1.17
C LEU A 407 -1.63 22.33 -1.02
N ASP A 408 -0.38 22.60 -0.63
CA ASP A 408 0.26 23.91 -0.73
C ASP A 408 0.87 24.12 -2.14
#